data_AF-A0A8C6KX54-F1
#
_entry.id   AF-A0A8C6KX54-F1
#
_cell.length_a   1.000
_cell.length_b   1.000
_cell.length_c   1.000
_cell.angle_alpha   90.00
_cell.angle_beta   90.00
_cell.angle_gamma   90.00
#
_symmetry.space_group_name_H-M   'P 1'
#
loop_
_entity.id
_entity.type
_entity.pdbx_description
1 polymer ?
#
loop_
_entity_poly.entity_id
_entity_poly.type
_entity_poly.pdbx_seq_one_letter_code
_entity_poly.pdbx_strand_id
1 'polypeptide(L)'
;MSSGRSADGREVQIPLQQSAPSLVPPLSSALAIAPPSHRSVNPWTLCEFSTQQGFLPLHGGFRDHFLETPEAKYCCEACRLVLCQPRQTECGHRFCQSCINDILSLQNPVCPADMEPLFKDKIFKDVCCHREIMALKVFCRSEANGCQEQMSLQQIPDHLNVCPFFEVPCPLGKCKERMMRKEIPDHLTWKCKHRESTCEFCMSKMPLTDLQKHKETVCPAFPVSCPNHCSFTSLPRSELTSHQHDCPKAQVSCLFQHYGCTFKGLNQDVRQHDSTFAAEHLRMMVKRNCLFENKVEDVKEELMERYKVLPALSSRLSELETQNEELREKNRQLEQKLATMQKLMSSHSEKLLELELELRSLRLLREEMENLRGTLENVRTRLSALEQGGRCGAGSTHTLASLETQLSRHDDMLSVHEIRLADMDLRFQVLETSSYNGTLIWKIRDYKRRKQEAVAGKTLSLYSQPFYTGYFGYKMCARVYLNGDGMGKGTHLSLFFVVMRGEYDALLPWPFKQKVTLMLMDQGPSRKHLGDAFKPDPNSSSFRRPLAEMNIRPGHSCIVDLSVKQLIDYFCDGQVTVDTSDLPDP
;
A
#
# COMPACT_ATOMS: atom_id res chain seq x y z
N MET A 1 1.42 53.79 -53.73
CA MET A 1 2.80 54.34 -53.76
C MET A 1 3.41 53.99 -52.41
N SER A 2 4.58 53.37 -52.25
CA SER A 2 5.66 52.92 -53.16
C SER A 2 6.62 52.05 -52.33
N SER A 3 7.39 51.05 -52.76
CA SER A 3 7.42 50.09 -53.89
C SER A 3 8.86 49.52 -53.97
N GLY A 4 9.03 48.19 -54.02
CA GLY A 4 10.27 47.49 -54.41
C GLY A 4 11.06 46.81 -53.27
N ARG A 5 11.85 45.74 -53.52
CA ARG A 5 12.09 44.91 -54.73
C ARG A 5 12.72 43.55 -54.32
N SER A 6 12.39 42.48 -55.06
CA SER A 6 13.21 41.38 -55.66
C SER A 6 14.63 41.02 -55.12
N ALA A 7 15.21 39.81 -55.30
CA ALA A 7 14.80 38.47 -55.78
C ALA A 7 15.98 37.46 -55.58
N ASP A 8 15.91 36.26 -56.19
CA ASP A 8 16.86 35.10 -56.22
C ASP A 8 17.02 34.26 -54.93
N GLY A 9 17.08 32.91 -54.97
CA GLY A 9 16.83 31.95 -56.07
C GLY A 9 17.91 30.89 -56.26
N ARG A 10 17.58 29.60 -56.07
CA ARG A 10 18.15 28.42 -56.77
C ARG A 10 17.45 27.10 -56.38
N GLU A 11 17.06 26.33 -57.39
CA GLU A 11 16.46 24.98 -57.33
C GLU A 11 17.53 23.87 -57.50
N VAL A 12 17.21 22.60 -57.17
CA VAL A 12 17.39 21.43 -58.06
C VAL A 12 16.39 20.28 -57.72
N GLN A 13 15.43 20.07 -58.62
CA GLN A 13 14.81 18.82 -59.15
C GLN A 13 14.88 17.44 -58.42
N ILE A 14 13.73 16.74 -58.39
CA ILE A 14 13.59 15.27 -58.58
C ILE A 14 12.33 15.00 -59.46
N PRO A 15 12.30 14.02 -60.40
CA PRO A 15 11.26 13.93 -61.45
C PRO A 15 10.06 13.00 -61.16
N LEU A 16 9.01 13.12 -61.98
CA LEU A 16 7.76 12.33 -62.01
C LEU A 16 7.57 11.57 -63.35
N GLN A 17 7.09 10.32 -63.31
CA GLN A 17 6.16 9.67 -64.29
C GLN A 17 5.80 8.25 -63.76
N GLN A 18 4.56 7.94 -63.38
CA GLN A 18 3.34 7.63 -64.16
C GLN A 18 3.40 6.37 -65.06
N SER A 19 2.60 5.34 -64.72
CA SER A 19 1.52 4.78 -65.57
C SER A 19 0.88 3.51 -64.97
N ALA A 20 -0.36 3.20 -65.37
CA ALA A 20 -1.11 1.95 -65.09
C ALA A 20 -1.53 1.32 -66.43
N PRO A 21 -2.00 0.05 -66.53
CA PRO A 21 -3.42 -0.26 -66.28
C PRO A 21 -3.74 -1.72 -65.81
N SER A 22 -5.03 -2.09 -65.88
CA SER A 22 -5.72 -3.29 -65.34
C SER A 22 -5.67 -4.57 -66.22
N LEU A 23 -5.83 -5.77 -65.62
CA LEU A 23 -6.85 -6.82 -65.95
C LEU A 23 -6.73 -8.10 -65.06
N VAL A 24 -7.78 -8.94 -65.06
CA VAL A 24 -8.06 -10.17 -64.25
C VAL A 24 -7.92 -11.43 -65.18
N PRO A 25 -8.21 -12.73 -64.87
CA PRO A 25 -8.26 -13.58 -63.63
C PRO A 25 -6.97 -14.46 -63.45
N PRO A 26 -6.91 -15.71 -62.86
CA PRO A 26 -7.93 -16.67 -62.36
C PRO A 26 -7.66 -17.36 -60.98
N LEU A 27 -8.45 -18.41 -60.68
CA LEU A 27 -8.36 -19.32 -59.51
C LEU A 27 -7.46 -20.54 -59.75
N SER A 28 -6.67 -20.98 -58.74
CA SER A 28 -6.59 -22.39 -58.27
C SER A 28 -5.55 -22.66 -57.16
N SER A 29 -5.81 -23.72 -56.38
CA SER A 29 -4.89 -24.58 -55.61
C SER A 29 -4.02 -24.06 -54.45
N ALA A 30 -4.40 -24.52 -53.24
CA ALA A 30 -3.57 -25.21 -52.23
C ALA A 30 -2.55 -24.46 -51.32
N LEU A 31 -2.88 -24.48 -50.02
CA LEU A 31 -2.03 -24.78 -48.85
C LEU A 31 -0.69 -24.05 -48.64
N ALA A 32 -0.68 -23.10 -47.69
CA ALA A 32 0.19 -23.15 -46.48
C ALA A 32 -0.17 -22.00 -45.52
N ILE A 33 -0.89 -22.28 -44.42
CA ILE A 33 -1.12 -21.29 -43.35
C ILE A 33 -0.13 -21.53 -42.22
N ALA A 34 0.82 -20.61 -42.06
CA ALA A 34 1.55 -20.46 -40.80
C ALA A 34 0.71 -19.60 -39.83
N PRO A 35 0.60 -19.95 -38.54
CA PRO A 35 -0.24 -19.22 -37.59
C PRO A 35 0.43 -17.91 -37.14
N PRO A 36 -0.28 -16.76 -37.16
CA PRO A 36 0.26 -15.50 -36.65
C PRO A 36 0.24 -15.45 -35.11
N SER A 37 1.40 -15.19 -34.52
CA SER A 37 1.58 -15.09 -33.07
C SER A 37 1.21 -13.71 -32.52
N HIS A 38 -0.07 -13.42 -32.31
CA HIS A 38 -0.53 -12.27 -31.53
C HIS A 38 -1.74 -12.61 -30.63
N ARG A 39 -1.53 -12.63 -29.31
CA ARG A 39 -2.62 -12.70 -28.33
C ARG A 39 -3.32 -11.33 -28.26
N SER A 40 -4.58 -11.26 -28.69
CA SER A 40 -5.45 -10.12 -28.41
C SER A 40 -5.79 -10.07 -26.92
N VAL A 41 -5.55 -8.93 -26.26
CA VAL A 41 -5.92 -8.71 -24.85
C VAL A 41 -7.44 -8.50 -24.76
N ASN A 42 -8.12 -9.26 -23.89
CA ASN A 42 -9.56 -9.14 -23.68
C ASN A 42 -9.86 -7.87 -22.84
N PRO A 43 -10.75 -6.94 -23.28
CA PRO A 43 -10.96 -5.67 -22.59
C PRO A 43 -11.76 -5.76 -21.28
N TRP A 44 -12.41 -6.89 -21.01
CA TRP A 44 -13.32 -7.04 -19.87
C TRP A 44 -12.61 -7.73 -18.70
N THR A 45 -12.34 -6.95 -17.65
CA THR A 45 -11.74 -7.43 -16.41
C THR A 45 -12.58 -8.56 -15.80
N LEU A 46 -11.90 -9.68 -15.53
CA LEU A 46 -12.52 -10.86 -14.93
C LEU A 46 -13.09 -10.53 -13.55
N CYS A 47 -14.34 -10.93 -13.32
CA CYS A 47 -14.83 -11.16 -11.97
C CYS A 47 -13.91 -12.19 -11.30
N GLU A 48 -13.45 -11.92 -10.08
CA GLU A 48 -12.43 -12.71 -9.38
C GLU A 48 -12.93 -14.10 -8.98
N PHE A 49 -12.95 -15.02 -9.95
CA PHE A 49 -12.84 -16.43 -9.63
C PHE A 49 -11.40 -16.73 -9.23
N SER A 50 -11.21 -17.02 -7.95
CA SER A 50 -10.05 -17.74 -7.42
C SER A 50 -9.80 -18.99 -8.28
N THR A 51 -8.85 -18.89 -9.22
CA THR A 51 -8.66 -19.88 -10.30
C THR A 51 -8.13 -21.22 -9.82
N GLN A 52 -7.75 -21.34 -8.54
CA GLN A 52 -7.36 -22.62 -7.94
C GLN A 52 -8.52 -23.38 -7.27
N GLN A 53 -9.56 -22.69 -6.78
CA GLN A 53 -10.69 -23.34 -6.09
C GLN A 53 -11.81 -23.81 -7.02
N GLY A 54 -11.96 -23.21 -8.21
CA GLY A 54 -12.98 -23.59 -9.19
C GLY A 54 -12.58 -24.66 -10.21
N PHE A 55 -11.28 -24.95 -10.36
CA PHE A 55 -10.79 -25.86 -11.40
C PHE A 55 -10.61 -27.31 -10.93
N LEU A 56 -9.96 -27.49 -9.77
CA LEU A 56 -9.75 -28.82 -9.18
C LEU A 56 -11.09 -29.37 -8.64
N PRO A 57 -11.32 -30.69 -8.70
CA PRO A 57 -12.42 -31.32 -7.98
C PRO A 57 -12.39 -30.93 -6.50
N LEU A 58 -13.51 -30.40 -5.99
CA LEU A 58 -13.71 -30.12 -4.56
C LEU A 58 -13.51 -31.37 -3.70
N HIS A 59 -13.85 -32.54 -4.25
CA HIS A 59 -13.70 -33.84 -3.63
C HIS A 59 -13.46 -34.92 -4.69
N GLY A 60 -12.54 -35.85 -4.41
CA GLY A 60 -12.26 -36.99 -5.26
C GLY A 60 -11.26 -36.69 -6.38
N GLY A 61 -11.26 -37.57 -7.39
CA GLY A 61 -10.44 -37.44 -8.58
C GLY A 61 -11.09 -36.62 -9.70
N PHE A 62 -10.35 -36.43 -10.79
CA PHE A 62 -10.84 -35.75 -11.99
C PHE A 62 -11.97 -36.54 -12.65
N ARG A 63 -12.97 -35.80 -13.14
CA ARG A 63 -14.14 -36.31 -13.90
C ARG A 63 -14.16 -35.81 -15.34
N ASP A 64 -13.04 -35.23 -15.79
CA ASP A 64 -12.83 -34.75 -17.14
C ASP A 64 -12.94 -35.90 -18.16
N HIS A 65 -13.36 -35.60 -19.39
CA HIS A 65 -13.46 -36.60 -20.45
C HIS A 65 -12.07 -36.79 -21.09
N PHE A 66 -11.38 -37.88 -20.73
CA PHE A 66 -10.06 -38.23 -21.26
C PHE A 66 -10.17 -38.83 -22.67
N LEU A 67 -9.25 -38.45 -23.56
CA LEU A 67 -9.22 -38.96 -24.94
C LEU A 67 -8.91 -40.47 -25.00
N GLU A 68 -8.04 -40.92 -24.11
CA GLU A 68 -7.66 -42.32 -23.93
C GLU A 68 -8.08 -42.74 -22.51
N THR A 69 -8.51 -43.99 -22.35
CA THR A 69 -8.87 -44.53 -21.04
C THR A 69 -7.64 -44.50 -20.11
N PRO A 70 -7.67 -43.74 -19.00
CA PRO A 70 -6.51 -43.63 -18.12
C PRO A 70 -6.12 -44.98 -17.52
N GLU A 71 -4.82 -45.29 -17.53
CA GLU A 71 -4.28 -46.49 -16.92
C GLU A 71 -4.65 -46.58 -15.43
N ALA A 72 -4.93 -47.79 -14.93
CA ALA A 72 -5.33 -48.02 -13.54
C ALA A 72 -4.35 -47.42 -12.51
N LYS A 73 -3.05 -47.34 -12.84
CA LYS A 73 -2.00 -46.72 -12.00
C LYS A 73 -2.21 -45.23 -11.70
N TYR A 74 -3.08 -44.56 -12.48
CA TYR A 74 -3.48 -43.16 -12.33
C TYR A 74 -4.81 -42.98 -11.59
N CYS A 75 -5.50 -44.08 -11.24
CA CYS A 75 -6.76 -44.05 -10.53
C CYS A 75 -6.56 -44.08 -9.00
N CYS A 76 -7.52 -43.52 -8.28
CA CYS A 76 -7.55 -43.50 -6.82
C CYS A 76 -8.16 -44.79 -6.26
N GLU A 77 -7.50 -45.45 -5.32
CA GLU A 77 -8.04 -46.67 -4.70
C GLU A 77 -9.35 -46.44 -3.91
N ALA A 78 -9.54 -45.24 -3.36
CA ALA A 78 -10.79 -44.85 -2.68
C ALA A 78 -11.93 -44.44 -3.65
N CYS A 79 -11.73 -43.43 -4.50
CA CYS A 79 -12.82 -42.86 -5.32
C CYS A 79 -12.88 -43.38 -6.77
N ARG A 80 -11.95 -44.23 -7.19
CA ARG A 80 -11.85 -44.85 -8.53
C ARG A 80 -11.77 -43.90 -9.73
N LEU A 81 -11.61 -42.60 -9.47
CA LEU A 81 -11.36 -41.54 -10.46
C LEU A 81 -9.85 -41.24 -10.58
N VAL A 82 -9.46 -40.54 -11.66
CA VAL A 82 -8.06 -40.13 -11.91
C VAL A 82 -7.56 -39.21 -10.80
N LEU A 83 -6.39 -39.48 -10.23
CA LEU A 83 -5.94 -38.89 -8.96
C LEU A 83 -5.84 -37.35 -9.01
N CYS A 84 -6.62 -36.67 -8.16
CA CYS A 84 -6.43 -35.25 -7.88
C CYS A 84 -5.41 -35.06 -6.75
N GLN A 85 -4.33 -34.33 -7.04
CA GLN A 85 -3.20 -34.10 -6.12
C GLN A 85 -2.71 -35.40 -5.43
N PRO A 86 -2.18 -36.37 -6.21
CA PRO A 86 -1.93 -37.72 -5.72
C PRO A 86 -1.04 -37.79 -4.47
N ARG A 87 -1.37 -38.76 -3.62
CA ARG A 87 -0.64 -39.17 -2.42
C ARG A 87 -0.36 -40.65 -2.50
N GLN A 88 0.84 -41.03 -2.08
CA GLN A 88 1.26 -42.42 -2.00
C GLN A 88 1.50 -42.80 -0.54
N THR A 89 1.00 -43.96 -0.14
CA THR A 89 1.17 -44.54 1.19
C THR A 89 2.45 -45.38 1.26
N GLU A 90 2.91 -45.71 2.47
CA GLU A 90 4.06 -46.61 2.66
C GLU A 90 3.81 -48.03 2.11
N CYS A 91 2.56 -48.50 2.10
CA CYS A 91 2.12 -49.73 1.42
C CYS A 91 2.04 -49.61 -0.13
N GLY A 92 2.41 -48.46 -0.70
CA GLY A 92 2.56 -48.25 -2.14
C GLY A 92 1.31 -47.80 -2.90
N HIS A 93 0.13 -47.85 -2.28
CA HIS A 93 -1.15 -47.47 -2.89
C HIS A 93 -1.34 -45.95 -3.05
N ARG A 94 -2.15 -45.55 -4.05
CA ARG A 94 -2.36 -44.14 -4.43
C ARG A 94 -3.77 -43.61 -4.16
N PHE A 95 -3.84 -42.40 -3.63
CA PHE A 95 -5.08 -41.72 -3.24
C PHE A 95 -5.09 -40.24 -3.66
N CYS A 96 -6.28 -39.68 -3.89
CA CYS A 96 -6.45 -38.22 -4.00
C CYS A 96 -6.18 -37.55 -2.65
N GLN A 97 -5.71 -36.31 -2.64
CA GLN A 97 -5.49 -35.54 -1.40
C GLN A 97 -6.75 -35.47 -0.52
N SER A 98 -7.95 -35.30 -1.07
CA SER A 98 -9.18 -35.28 -0.26
C SER A 98 -9.47 -36.66 0.32
N CYS A 99 -9.49 -37.70 -0.52
CA CYS A 99 -9.86 -39.06 -0.13
C CYS A 99 -8.97 -39.62 0.98
N ILE A 100 -7.65 -39.37 0.92
CA ILE A 100 -6.76 -39.85 1.99
C ILE A 100 -6.96 -39.09 3.30
N ASN A 101 -7.32 -37.79 3.26
CA ASN A 101 -7.66 -37.04 4.47
C ASN A 101 -8.96 -37.54 5.10
N ASP A 102 -9.95 -37.93 4.29
CA ASP A 102 -11.19 -38.52 4.79
C ASP A 102 -10.90 -39.85 5.50
N ILE A 103 -10.09 -40.72 4.89
CA ILE A 103 -9.67 -42.00 5.49
C ILE A 103 -8.90 -41.75 6.80
N LEU A 104 -7.94 -40.82 6.80
CA LEU A 104 -7.17 -40.42 7.99
C LEU A 104 -8.00 -39.75 9.10
N SER A 105 -9.24 -39.33 8.81
CA SER A 105 -10.17 -38.78 9.81
C SER A 105 -10.89 -39.86 10.61
N LEU A 106 -10.82 -41.12 10.17
CA LEU A 106 -11.39 -42.28 10.87
C LEU A 106 -10.55 -42.64 12.10
N GLN A 107 -11.20 -43.24 13.10
CA GLN A 107 -10.56 -43.54 14.39
C GLN A 107 -9.43 -44.59 14.31
N ASN A 108 -9.49 -45.49 13.33
CA ASN A 108 -8.42 -46.44 12.99
C ASN A 108 -8.28 -46.47 11.46
N PRO A 109 -7.47 -45.58 10.86
CA PRO A 109 -7.36 -45.47 9.41
C PRO A 109 -6.58 -46.66 8.83
N VAL A 110 -7.21 -47.38 7.90
CA VAL A 110 -6.59 -48.47 7.14
C VAL A 110 -6.72 -48.20 5.64
N CYS A 111 -5.79 -48.73 4.86
CA CYS A 111 -5.78 -48.63 3.42
C CYS A 111 -6.91 -49.51 2.81
N PRO A 112 -7.84 -48.95 2.02
CA PRO A 112 -8.94 -49.72 1.43
C PRO A 112 -8.55 -50.82 0.42
N ALA A 113 -7.27 -50.92 0.02
CA ALA A 113 -6.80 -51.88 -0.97
C ALA A 113 -6.19 -53.15 -0.34
N ASP A 114 -5.46 -53.00 0.78
CA ASP A 114 -4.69 -54.07 1.43
C ASP A 114 -5.00 -54.23 2.95
N MET A 115 -5.82 -53.34 3.51
CA MET A 115 -6.15 -53.24 4.94
C MET A 115 -4.99 -52.90 5.88
N GLU A 116 -3.84 -52.44 5.36
CA GLU A 116 -2.71 -52.02 6.20
C GLU A 116 -2.99 -50.70 6.96
N PRO A 117 -2.52 -50.54 8.21
CA PRO A 117 -2.67 -49.30 8.97
C PRO A 117 -2.00 -48.09 8.30
N LEU A 118 -2.70 -46.96 8.26
CA LEU A 118 -2.24 -45.73 7.63
C LEU A 118 -1.82 -44.68 8.65
N PHE A 119 -0.57 -44.23 8.57
CA PHE A 119 -0.03 -43.18 9.43
C PHE A 119 0.20 -41.89 8.64
N LYS A 120 -0.17 -40.74 9.23
CA LYS A 120 -0.18 -39.44 8.54
C LYS A 120 1.21 -38.95 8.12
N ASP A 121 2.24 -39.32 8.87
CA ASP A 121 3.66 -39.08 8.60
C ASP A 121 4.23 -39.99 7.51
N LYS A 122 3.54 -41.09 7.18
CA LYS A 122 3.92 -42.09 6.17
C LYS A 122 3.20 -41.92 4.83
N ILE A 123 2.68 -40.73 4.57
CA ILE A 123 1.91 -40.40 3.36
C ILE A 123 2.60 -39.26 2.62
N PHE A 124 3.08 -39.57 1.42
CA PHE A 124 3.97 -38.73 0.64
C PHE A 124 3.26 -38.12 -0.57
N LYS A 125 3.75 -36.96 -1.03
CA LYS A 125 3.24 -36.32 -2.26
C LYS A 125 3.85 -37.03 -3.48
N ASP A 126 3.03 -37.69 -4.29
CA ASP A 126 3.51 -38.34 -5.52
C ASP A 126 3.63 -37.31 -6.66
N VAL A 127 4.74 -36.58 -6.65
CA VAL A 127 5.05 -35.55 -7.65
C VAL A 127 5.34 -36.15 -9.04
N CYS A 128 5.67 -37.44 -9.12
CA CYS A 128 5.87 -38.11 -10.41
C CYS A 128 4.52 -38.37 -11.09
N CYS A 129 3.65 -39.13 -10.41
CA CYS A 129 2.30 -39.43 -10.85
C CYS A 129 1.49 -38.14 -11.11
N HIS A 130 1.68 -37.10 -10.28
CA HIS A 130 1.02 -35.81 -10.52
C HIS A 130 1.38 -35.19 -11.87
N ARG A 131 2.66 -35.18 -12.27
CA ARG A 131 3.10 -34.62 -13.55
C ARG A 131 2.57 -35.43 -14.73
N GLU A 132 2.57 -36.76 -14.62
CA GLU A 132 2.02 -37.66 -15.63
C GLU A 132 0.52 -37.43 -15.83
N ILE A 133 -0.26 -37.35 -14.74
CA ILE A 133 -1.71 -37.08 -14.80
C ILE A 133 -2.01 -35.70 -15.39
N MET A 134 -1.22 -34.68 -15.05
CA MET A 134 -1.37 -33.33 -15.63
C MET A 134 -1.09 -33.29 -17.14
N ALA A 135 -0.30 -34.23 -17.67
CA ALA A 135 0.02 -34.34 -19.09
C ALA A 135 -1.05 -35.11 -19.91
N LEU A 136 -1.90 -35.91 -19.27
CA LEU A 136 -2.97 -36.68 -19.94
C LEU A 136 -3.88 -35.78 -20.78
N LYS A 137 -4.31 -36.28 -21.94
CA LYS A 137 -5.16 -35.54 -22.88
C LYS A 137 -6.64 -35.66 -22.52
N VAL A 138 -7.32 -34.52 -22.51
CA VAL A 138 -8.75 -34.38 -22.22
C VAL A 138 -9.45 -33.46 -23.23
N PHE A 139 -10.74 -33.69 -23.43
CA PHE A 139 -11.63 -32.76 -24.11
C PHE A 139 -11.96 -31.57 -23.20
N CYS A 140 -12.31 -30.43 -23.79
CA CYS A 140 -12.79 -29.28 -23.06
C CYS A 140 -14.06 -29.62 -22.24
N ARG A 141 -14.15 -29.14 -21.00
CA ARG A 141 -15.37 -29.27 -20.15
C ARG A 141 -16.63 -28.64 -20.75
N SER A 142 -16.51 -27.88 -21.85
CA SER A 142 -17.61 -27.30 -22.63
C SER A 142 -17.88 -28.05 -23.93
N GLU A 143 -17.44 -29.30 -24.06
CA GLU A 143 -17.74 -30.20 -25.18
C GLU A 143 -19.25 -30.34 -25.43
N ALA A 144 -20.05 -30.54 -24.37
CA ALA A 144 -21.51 -30.58 -24.45
C ALA A 144 -22.14 -29.28 -24.99
N ASN A 145 -21.44 -28.14 -24.88
CA ASN A 145 -21.85 -26.85 -25.41
C ASN A 145 -21.27 -26.57 -26.83
N GLY A 146 -20.51 -27.51 -27.40
CA GLY A 146 -19.94 -27.43 -28.75
C GLY A 146 -18.44 -27.13 -28.83
N CYS A 147 -17.68 -27.15 -27.72
CA CYS A 147 -16.22 -26.98 -27.79
C CYS A 147 -15.50 -28.28 -28.14
N GLN A 148 -14.88 -28.36 -29.32
CA GLN A 148 -14.17 -29.55 -29.81
C GLN A 148 -12.66 -29.55 -29.47
N GLU A 149 -12.19 -28.60 -28.68
CA GLU A 149 -10.76 -28.44 -28.35
C GLU A 149 -10.25 -29.55 -27.42
N GLN A 150 -9.06 -30.06 -27.74
CA GLN A 150 -8.35 -31.12 -27.03
C GLN A 150 -7.03 -30.58 -26.47
N MET A 151 -6.72 -30.85 -25.21
CA MET A 151 -5.54 -30.29 -24.54
C MET A 151 -5.05 -31.22 -23.42
N SER A 152 -3.90 -30.92 -22.79
CA SER A 152 -3.56 -31.62 -21.55
C SER A 152 -4.43 -31.14 -20.39
N LEU A 153 -4.62 -31.99 -19.38
CA LEU A 153 -5.40 -31.65 -18.19
C LEU A 153 -4.89 -30.37 -17.51
N GLN A 154 -3.57 -30.13 -17.54
CA GLN A 154 -2.94 -28.90 -17.05
C GLN A 154 -3.40 -27.62 -17.79
N GLN A 155 -3.80 -27.72 -19.06
CA GLN A 155 -4.14 -26.58 -19.93
C GLN A 155 -5.62 -26.17 -19.87
N ILE A 156 -6.49 -27.00 -19.31
CA ILE A 156 -7.92 -26.71 -19.18
C ILE A 156 -8.21 -25.37 -18.46
N PRO A 157 -7.53 -24.95 -17.37
CA PRO A 157 -7.82 -23.66 -16.72
C PRO A 157 -7.62 -22.48 -17.67
N ASP A 158 -6.50 -22.47 -18.39
CA ASP A 158 -6.14 -21.42 -19.34
C ASP A 158 -7.10 -21.39 -20.53
N HIS A 159 -7.52 -22.57 -21.01
CA HIS A 159 -8.50 -22.68 -22.08
C HIS A 159 -9.89 -22.20 -21.64
N LEU A 160 -10.40 -22.58 -20.47
CA LEU A 160 -11.73 -22.16 -20.00
C LEU A 160 -11.83 -20.64 -19.77
N ASN A 161 -10.70 -19.96 -19.52
CA ASN A 161 -10.63 -18.50 -19.47
C ASN A 161 -10.89 -17.82 -20.83
N VAL A 162 -10.73 -18.52 -21.96
CA VAL A 162 -10.93 -17.97 -23.32
C VAL A 162 -11.97 -18.70 -24.18
N CYS A 163 -12.33 -19.94 -23.84
CA CYS A 163 -13.29 -20.80 -24.54
C CYS A 163 -14.61 -20.08 -24.89
N PRO A 164 -14.99 -19.94 -26.18
CA PRO A 164 -16.22 -19.26 -26.57
C PRO A 164 -17.52 -19.93 -26.07
N PHE A 165 -17.45 -21.23 -25.74
CA PHE A 165 -18.58 -22.08 -25.34
C PHE A 165 -18.69 -22.27 -23.82
N PHE A 166 -17.74 -21.75 -23.04
CA PHE A 166 -17.80 -21.84 -21.59
C PHE A 166 -18.85 -20.88 -21.03
N GLU A 167 -19.69 -21.38 -20.14
CA GLU A 167 -20.76 -20.61 -19.51
C GLU A 167 -20.26 -19.73 -18.37
N VAL A 168 -20.41 -18.42 -18.56
CA VAL A 168 -20.03 -17.41 -17.57
C VAL A 168 -21.24 -16.54 -17.20
N PRO A 169 -21.28 -15.97 -15.98
CA PRO A 169 -22.28 -14.97 -15.63
C PRO A 169 -22.11 -13.70 -16.46
N CYS A 170 -23.18 -12.91 -16.60
CA CYS A 170 -23.13 -11.61 -17.23
C CYS A 170 -22.07 -10.69 -16.56
N PRO A 171 -21.16 -10.04 -17.33
CA PRO A 171 -20.04 -9.27 -16.78
C PRO A 171 -20.47 -8.02 -16.00
N LEU A 172 -21.73 -7.59 -16.11
CA LEU A 172 -22.25 -6.43 -15.38
C LEU A 172 -22.55 -6.72 -13.90
N GLY A 173 -22.51 -7.98 -13.46
CA GLY A 173 -22.70 -8.43 -12.06
C GLY A 173 -24.11 -8.26 -11.48
N LYS A 174 -24.85 -7.22 -11.86
CA LYS A 174 -26.25 -6.97 -11.49
C LYS A 174 -27.22 -7.93 -12.18
N CYS A 175 -26.86 -8.40 -13.38
CA CYS A 175 -27.59 -9.45 -14.10
C CYS A 175 -27.09 -10.83 -13.64
N LYS A 176 -28.02 -11.69 -13.19
CA LYS A 176 -27.71 -13.06 -12.72
C LYS A 176 -27.78 -14.13 -13.82
N GLU A 177 -28.01 -13.73 -15.06
CA GLU A 177 -28.07 -14.66 -16.20
C GLU A 177 -26.67 -15.23 -16.51
N ARG A 178 -26.64 -16.51 -16.88
CA ARG A 178 -25.46 -17.21 -17.40
C ARG A 178 -25.66 -17.47 -18.88
N MET A 179 -24.59 -17.41 -19.66
CA MET A 179 -24.59 -17.61 -21.10
C MET A 179 -23.22 -18.07 -21.57
N MET A 180 -23.12 -18.60 -22.79
CA MET A 180 -21.82 -18.90 -23.38
C MET A 180 -21.06 -17.60 -23.64
N ARG A 181 -19.73 -17.61 -23.45
CA ARG A 181 -18.88 -16.41 -23.67
C ARG A 181 -19.10 -15.73 -25.02
N LYS A 182 -19.40 -16.49 -26.09
CA LYS A 182 -19.73 -15.99 -27.44
C LYS A 182 -21.04 -15.18 -27.52
N GLU A 183 -21.96 -15.35 -26.57
CA GLU A 183 -23.30 -14.73 -26.56
C GLU A 183 -23.35 -13.43 -25.74
N ILE A 184 -22.28 -13.12 -25.00
CA ILE A 184 -22.19 -11.90 -24.18
C ILE A 184 -22.41 -10.62 -25.00
N PRO A 185 -21.84 -10.44 -26.22
CA PRO A 185 -22.06 -9.22 -27.00
C PRO A 185 -23.56 -9.01 -27.28
N ASP A 186 -24.24 -10.00 -27.86
CA ASP A 186 -25.67 -9.96 -28.16
C ASP A 186 -26.53 -9.73 -26.91
N HIS A 187 -26.17 -10.38 -25.80
CA HIS A 187 -26.84 -10.14 -24.52
C HIS A 187 -26.69 -8.68 -24.08
N LEU A 188 -25.48 -8.12 -24.08
CA LEU A 188 -25.24 -6.74 -23.65
C LEU A 188 -25.88 -5.71 -24.58
N THR A 189 -25.96 -5.97 -25.90
CA THR A 189 -26.50 -4.99 -26.84
C THR A 189 -28.03 -4.85 -26.77
N TRP A 190 -28.80 -5.93 -26.64
CA TRP A 190 -30.28 -5.84 -26.65
C TRP A 190 -31.03 -6.65 -25.57
N LYS A 191 -30.47 -7.73 -25.01
CA LYS A 191 -31.21 -8.57 -24.03
C LYS A 191 -31.09 -8.05 -22.59
N CYS A 192 -29.91 -7.57 -22.20
CA CYS A 192 -29.63 -7.20 -20.82
C CYS A 192 -30.43 -5.97 -20.37
N LYS A 193 -31.13 -6.10 -19.24
CA LYS A 193 -31.87 -4.98 -18.61
C LYS A 193 -30.94 -3.94 -17.97
N HIS A 194 -29.70 -4.33 -17.64
CA HIS A 194 -28.69 -3.44 -17.03
C HIS A 194 -27.69 -2.87 -18.03
N ARG A 195 -27.90 -3.08 -19.34
CA ARG A 195 -27.02 -2.53 -20.39
C ARG A 195 -26.90 -1.01 -20.28
N GLU A 196 -25.75 -0.50 -20.72
CA GLU A 196 -25.56 0.94 -20.90
C GLU A 196 -26.52 1.44 -22.00
N SER A 197 -27.20 2.56 -21.70
CA SER A 197 -28.08 3.29 -22.60
C SER A 197 -27.76 4.78 -22.49
N THR A 198 -27.98 5.51 -23.58
CA THR A 198 -27.76 6.97 -23.64
C THR A 198 -29.08 7.70 -23.47
N CYS A 199 -29.10 8.77 -22.66
CA CYS A 199 -30.27 9.61 -22.50
C CYS A 199 -30.46 10.55 -23.70
N GLU A 200 -31.63 10.50 -24.34
CA GLU A 200 -31.97 11.31 -25.52
C GLU A 200 -32.00 12.84 -25.28
N PHE A 201 -32.11 13.28 -24.03
CA PHE A 201 -32.18 14.70 -23.67
C PHE A 201 -30.81 15.30 -23.33
N CYS A 202 -29.97 14.60 -22.57
CA CYS A 202 -28.70 15.11 -22.05
C CYS A 202 -27.45 14.37 -22.55
N MET A 203 -27.62 13.32 -23.35
CA MET A 203 -26.56 12.46 -23.90
C MET A 203 -25.68 11.73 -22.86
N SER A 204 -26.05 11.77 -21.57
CA SER A 204 -25.38 10.98 -20.52
C SER A 204 -25.66 9.48 -20.67
N LYS A 205 -24.63 8.67 -20.44
CA LYS A 205 -24.68 7.21 -20.42
C LYS A 205 -25.01 6.66 -19.02
N MET A 206 -25.87 5.64 -18.95
CA MET A 206 -26.27 4.99 -17.69
C MET A 206 -26.97 3.64 -17.92
N PRO A 207 -27.15 2.79 -16.89
CA PRO A 207 -27.94 1.56 -17.03
C PRO A 207 -29.38 1.83 -17.47
N LEU A 208 -29.91 1.00 -18.37
CA LEU A 208 -31.29 1.13 -18.86
C LEU A 208 -32.35 1.10 -17.74
N THR A 209 -32.12 0.38 -16.65
CA THR A 209 -32.99 0.39 -15.45
C THR A 209 -33.16 1.78 -14.82
N ASP A 210 -32.16 2.65 -15.00
CA ASP A 210 -32.05 3.92 -14.29
C ASP A 210 -32.47 5.09 -15.19
N LEU A 211 -32.53 4.88 -16.51
CA LEU A 211 -32.86 5.88 -17.52
C LEU A 211 -34.22 6.57 -17.30
N GLN A 212 -35.26 5.81 -16.94
CA GLN A 212 -36.59 6.40 -16.70
C GLN A 212 -36.58 7.30 -15.46
N LYS A 213 -36.01 6.82 -14.35
CA LYS A 213 -35.84 7.61 -13.12
C LYS A 213 -35.00 8.85 -13.39
N HIS A 214 -33.94 8.73 -14.18
CA HIS A 214 -33.11 9.86 -14.59
C HIS A 214 -33.92 10.94 -15.30
N LYS A 215 -34.68 10.59 -16.35
CA LYS A 215 -35.59 11.51 -17.07
C LYS A 215 -36.51 12.26 -16.10
N GLU A 216 -37.22 11.52 -15.26
CA GLU A 216 -38.25 12.05 -14.36
C GLU A 216 -37.73 12.90 -13.19
N THR A 217 -36.51 12.64 -12.69
CA THR A 217 -36.04 13.22 -11.42
C THR A 217 -34.85 14.17 -11.54
N VAL A 218 -33.86 13.85 -12.37
CA VAL A 218 -32.52 14.50 -12.33
C VAL A 218 -31.98 14.96 -13.69
N CYS A 219 -32.61 14.58 -14.79
CA CYS A 219 -32.15 14.95 -16.13
C CYS A 219 -32.28 16.48 -16.35
N PRO A 220 -31.17 17.21 -16.59
CA PRO A 220 -31.21 18.68 -16.70
C PRO A 220 -31.99 19.18 -17.92
N ALA A 221 -31.89 18.46 -19.03
CA ALA A 221 -32.54 18.81 -20.30
C ALA A 221 -33.96 18.22 -20.45
N PHE A 222 -34.48 17.52 -19.43
CA PHE A 222 -35.83 16.96 -19.49
C PHE A 222 -36.89 18.06 -19.38
N PRO A 223 -37.90 18.11 -20.27
CA PRO A 223 -38.95 19.12 -20.21
C PRO A 223 -39.82 18.98 -18.95
N VAL A 224 -39.97 20.07 -18.21
CA VAL A 224 -40.82 20.17 -17.01
C VAL A 224 -41.74 21.39 -17.09
N SER A 225 -42.95 21.27 -16.54
CA SER A 225 -43.89 22.39 -16.40
C SER A 225 -43.56 23.22 -15.16
N CYS A 226 -43.77 24.54 -15.22
CA CYS A 226 -43.60 25.41 -14.05
C CYS A 226 -44.61 25.09 -12.94
N PRO A 227 -44.20 24.83 -11.68
CA PRO A 227 -45.11 24.56 -10.56
C PRO A 227 -46.11 25.67 -10.25
N ASN A 228 -45.80 26.92 -10.62
CA ASN A 228 -46.68 28.07 -10.43
C ASN A 228 -47.70 28.23 -11.57
N HIS A 229 -47.79 27.26 -12.49
CA HIS A 229 -48.70 27.22 -13.64
C HIS A 229 -48.74 28.56 -14.42
N CYS A 230 -47.55 29.08 -14.75
CA CYS A 230 -47.39 30.25 -15.61
C CYS A 230 -47.68 29.91 -17.09
N SER A 231 -47.53 30.89 -17.98
CA SER A 231 -47.78 30.72 -19.42
C SER A 231 -46.77 29.82 -20.15
N PHE A 232 -45.64 29.45 -19.53
CA PHE A 232 -44.66 28.55 -20.12
C PHE A 232 -45.08 27.08 -19.94
N THR A 233 -45.41 26.42 -21.06
CA THR A 233 -45.92 25.04 -21.06
C THR A 233 -44.86 24.00 -20.72
N SER A 234 -43.62 24.21 -21.16
CA SER A 234 -42.48 23.31 -20.89
C SER A 234 -41.15 24.07 -20.91
N LEU A 235 -40.29 23.80 -19.93
CA LEU A 235 -38.95 24.38 -19.78
C LEU A 235 -37.93 23.25 -19.51
N PRO A 236 -36.65 23.38 -19.89
CA PRO A 236 -35.61 22.47 -19.41
C PRO A 236 -35.52 22.52 -17.88
N ARG A 237 -35.36 21.37 -17.20
CA ARG A 237 -35.21 21.31 -15.73
C ARG A 237 -34.07 22.19 -15.20
N SER A 238 -32.98 22.34 -15.95
CA SER A 238 -31.87 23.25 -15.62
C SER A 238 -32.26 24.72 -15.53
N GLU A 239 -33.27 25.14 -16.30
CA GLU A 239 -33.77 26.52 -16.36
C GLU A 239 -34.96 26.75 -15.40
N LEU A 240 -35.45 25.70 -14.74
CA LEU A 240 -36.59 25.83 -13.82
C LEU A 240 -36.27 26.73 -12.63
N THR A 241 -35.06 26.63 -12.06
CA THR A 241 -34.68 27.44 -10.89
C THR A 241 -34.55 28.92 -11.22
N SER A 242 -33.90 29.28 -12.33
CA SER A 242 -33.83 30.67 -12.80
C SER A 242 -35.24 31.18 -13.16
N HIS A 243 -36.02 30.38 -13.87
CA HIS A 243 -37.42 30.72 -14.15
C HIS A 243 -38.24 30.93 -12.87
N GLN A 244 -38.06 30.14 -11.81
CA GLN A 244 -38.80 30.30 -10.56
C GLN A 244 -38.54 31.65 -9.87
N HIS A 245 -37.33 32.20 -9.97
CA HIS A 245 -37.03 33.54 -9.47
C HIS A 245 -37.72 34.65 -10.27
N ASP A 246 -37.80 34.52 -11.60
CA ASP A 246 -38.39 35.53 -12.50
C ASP A 246 -39.88 35.30 -12.81
N CYS A 247 -40.46 34.18 -12.33
CA CYS A 247 -41.81 33.77 -12.70
C CYS A 247 -42.85 34.78 -12.17
N PRO A 248 -43.69 35.39 -13.04
CA PRO A 248 -44.67 36.40 -12.62
C PRO A 248 -45.65 35.91 -11.55
N LYS A 249 -45.96 34.60 -11.55
CA LYS A 249 -46.85 33.92 -10.60
C LYS A 249 -46.12 33.32 -9.39
N ALA A 250 -44.81 33.50 -9.23
CA ALA A 250 -44.11 33.05 -8.03
C ALA A 250 -44.54 33.88 -6.83
N GLN A 251 -44.86 33.22 -5.72
CA GLN A 251 -45.08 33.90 -4.45
C GLN A 251 -43.72 34.29 -3.84
N VAL A 252 -43.53 35.59 -3.60
CA VAL A 252 -42.27 36.15 -3.12
C VAL A 252 -42.52 37.12 -1.96
N SER A 253 -41.57 37.18 -1.04
CA SER A 253 -41.50 38.22 -0.01
C SER A 253 -40.84 39.49 -0.56
N CYS A 254 -41.16 40.65 -0.01
CA CYS A 254 -40.40 41.87 -0.26
C CYS A 254 -38.91 41.72 0.12
N LEU A 255 -38.00 42.30 -0.67
CA LEU A 255 -36.56 42.33 -0.40
C LEU A 255 -36.22 42.92 0.98
N PHE A 256 -37.04 43.84 1.49
CA PHE A 256 -36.89 44.48 2.80
C PHE A 256 -37.47 43.66 3.96
N GLN A 257 -37.84 42.39 3.77
CA GLN A 257 -38.37 41.53 4.84
C GLN A 257 -37.45 41.46 6.06
N HIS A 258 -36.13 41.36 5.83
CA HIS A 258 -35.11 41.31 6.89
C HIS A 258 -34.92 42.64 7.64
N TYR A 259 -35.40 43.76 7.09
CA TYR A 259 -35.48 45.07 7.76
C TYR A 259 -36.83 45.29 8.47
N GLY A 260 -37.82 44.40 8.26
CA GLY A 260 -39.13 44.44 8.93
C GLY A 260 -40.35 44.50 8.01
N CYS A 261 -40.18 44.49 6.67
CA CYS A 261 -41.33 44.50 5.75
C CYS A 261 -42.11 43.18 5.80
N THR A 262 -43.43 43.25 5.90
CA THR A 262 -44.32 42.07 6.01
C THR A 262 -44.93 41.62 4.68
N PHE A 263 -44.69 42.35 3.59
CA PHE A 263 -45.30 42.08 2.29
C PHE A 263 -44.89 40.72 1.70
N LYS A 264 -45.90 39.97 1.25
CA LYS A 264 -45.79 38.74 0.47
C LYS A 264 -46.87 38.78 -0.61
N GLY A 265 -46.48 38.64 -1.88
CA GLY A 265 -47.38 38.74 -3.03
C GLY A 265 -46.86 37.92 -4.21
N LEU A 266 -47.45 38.11 -5.40
CA LEU A 266 -46.88 37.54 -6.62
C LEU A 266 -45.73 38.45 -7.10
N ASN A 267 -44.76 37.88 -7.81
CA ASN A 267 -43.59 38.62 -8.31
C ASN A 267 -43.97 39.81 -9.21
N GLN A 268 -45.05 39.65 -10.00
CA GLN A 268 -45.64 40.75 -10.78
C GLN A 268 -46.13 41.93 -9.91
N ASP A 269 -46.58 41.69 -8.68
CA ASP A 269 -47.13 42.71 -7.77
C ASP A 269 -46.02 43.45 -7.00
N VAL A 270 -44.83 42.83 -6.87
CA VAL A 270 -43.68 43.40 -6.12
C VAL A 270 -43.27 44.76 -6.66
N ARG A 271 -43.27 44.97 -7.98
CA ARG A 271 -42.91 46.26 -8.58
C ARG A 271 -43.84 47.40 -8.12
N GLN A 272 -45.12 47.10 -7.92
CA GLN A 272 -46.09 48.07 -7.41
C GLN A 272 -45.89 48.30 -5.90
N HIS A 273 -45.65 47.24 -5.13
CA HIS A 273 -45.29 47.34 -3.71
C HIS A 273 -44.03 48.21 -3.51
N ASP A 274 -42.93 47.89 -4.18
CA ASP A 274 -41.66 48.61 -4.05
C ASP A 274 -41.82 50.11 -4.38
N SER A 275 -42.58 50.43 -5.43
CA SER A 275 -42.84 51.83 -5.80
C SER A 275 -43.67 52.61 -4.77
N THR A 276 -44.56 51.95 -4.05
CA THR A 276 -45.45 52.59 -3.05
C THR A 276 -44.87 52.57 -1.63
N PHE A 277 -44.03 51.60 -1.30
CA PHE A 277 -43.41 51.42 0.03
C PHE A 277 -41.96 51.88 0.14
N ALA A 278 -41.33 52.38 -0.94
CA ALA A 278 -39.93 52.82 -0.97
C ALA A 278 -39.53 53.74 0.20
N ALA A 279 -40.38 54.72 0.55
CA ALA A 279 -40.10 55.65 1.66
C ALA A 279 -40.04 54.95 3.03
N GLU A 280 -40.86 53.93 3.25
CA GLU A 280 -40.87 53.15 4.49
C GLU A 280 -39.71 52.14 4.51
N HIS A 281 -39.40 51.51 3.38
CA HIS A 281 -38.20 50.69 3.23
C HIS A 281 -36.92 51.46 3.58
N LEU A 282 -36.78 52.71 3.10
CA LEU A 282 -35.66 53.59 3.44
C LEU A 282 -35.59 53.93 4.94
N ARG A 283 -36.74 54.19 5.60
CA ARG A 283 -36.78 54.39 7.06
C ARG A 283 -36.31 53.15 7.83
N MET A 284 -36.73 51.97 7.40
CA MET A 284 -36.29 50.71 8.00
C MET A 284 -34.77 50.49 7.84
N MET A 285 -34.21 50.81 6.66
CA MET A 285 -32.76 50.81 6.44
C MET A 285 -32.02 51.79 7.37
N VAL A 286 -32.46 53.05 7.43
CA VAL A 286 -31.84 54.09 8.28
C VAL A 286 -31.85 53.66 9.75
N LYS A 287 -33.00 53.19 10.26
CA LYS A 287 -33.12 52.69 11.63
C LYS A 287 -32.16 51.52 11.90
N ARG A 288 -31.96 50.63 10.92
CA ARG A 288 -31.04 49.50 11.05
C ARG A 288 -29.56 49.92 10.95
N ASN A 289 -29.24 50.92 10.14
CA ASN A 289 -27.89 51.48 10.03
C ASN A 289 -27.46 52.16 11.33
N CYS A 290 -28.30 52.99 11.95
CA CYS A 290 -27.98 53.61 13.24
C CYS A 290 -27.77 52.56 14.36
N LEU A 291 -28.50 51.44 14.32
CA LEU A 291 -28.26 50.30 15.22
C LEU A 291 -26.94 49.58 14.95
N PHE A 292 -26.43 49.59 13.71
CA PHE A 292 -25.11 49.05 13.39
C PHE A 292 -23.99 50.04 13.73
N GLU A 293 -24.17 51.34 13.54
CA GLU A 293 -23.23 52.39 13.96
C GLU A 293 -22.93 52.29 15.46
N ASN A 294 -23.97 52.20 16.30
CA ASN A 294 -23.80 51.99 17.75
C ASN A 294 -23.01 50.71 18.05
N LYS A 295 -23.35 49.58 17.42
CA LYS A 295 -22.64 48.30 17.62
C LYS A 295 -21.19 48.31 17.17
N VAL A 296 -20.84 49.11 16.16
CA VAL A 296 -19.46 49.27 15.71
C VAL A 296 -18.66 50.03 16.76
N GLU A 297 -19.25 51.04 17.41
CA GLU A 297 -18.61 51.75 18.52
C GLU A 297 -18.49 50.85 19.77
N ASP A 298 -19.54 50.09 20.14
CA ASP A 298 -19.49 49.10 21.24
C ASP A 298 -18.30 48.12 21.06
N VAL A 299 -18.17 47.53 19.87
CA VAL A 299 -17.09 46.57 19.54
C VAL A 299 -15.71 47.24 19.53
N LYS A 300 -15.64 48.52 19.16
CA LYS A 300 -14.40 49.31 19.17
C LYS A 300 -13.96 49.63 20.61
N GLU A 301 -14.90 49.93 21.52
CA GLU A 301 -14.61 50.07 22.95
C GLU A 301 -14.10 48.76 23.56
N GLU A 302 -14.78 47.63 23.29
CA GLU A 302 -14.30 46.31 23.72
C GLU A 302 -12.89 46.00 23.20
N LEU A 303 -12.62 46.30 21.92
CA LEU A 303 -11.31 46.08 21.30
C LEU A 303 -10.21 46.94 21.95
N MET A 304 -10.50 48.21 22.26
CA MET A 304 -9.57 49.08 22.98
C MET A 304 -9.27 48.56 24.39
N GLU A 305 -10.27 48.05 25.11
CA GLU A 305 -10.08 47.46 26.44
C GLU A 305 -9.21 46.20 26.39
N ARG A 306 -9.43 45.33 25.39
CA ARG A 306 -8.53 44.17 25.13
C ARG A 306 -7.10 44.61 24.82
N TYR A 307 -6.92 45.69 24.06
CA TYR A 307 -5.60 46.19 23.68
C TYR A 307 -4.77 46.70 24.88
N LYS A 308 -5.43 47.25 25.92
CA LYS A 308 -4.77 47.69 27.17
C LYS A 308 -4.10 46.54 27.94
N VAL A 309 -4.56 45.30 27.77
CA VAL A 309 -4.04 44.11 28.49
C VAL A 309 -2.81 43.51 27.81
N LEU A 310 -2.62 43.75 26.51
CA LEU A 310 -1.52 43.16 25.72
C LEU A 310 -0.10 43.46 26.27
N PRO A 311 0.24 44.68 26.73
CA PRO A 311 1.58 44.97 27.24
C PRO A 311 1.93 44.16 28.50
N ALA A 312 0.97 43.96 29.41
CA ALA A 312 1.16 43.17 30.61
C ALA A 312 1.40 41.68 30.29
N LEU A 313 0.65 41.13 29.33
CA LEU A 313 0.86 39.77 28.84
C LEU A 313 2.22 39.63 28.13
N SER A 314 2.64 40.62 27.34
CA SER A 314 3.96 40.64 26.68
C SER A 314 5.11 40.68 27.69
N SER A 315 4.99 41.47 28.76
CA SER A 315 5.97 41.47 29.86
C SER A 315 6.07 40.09 30.51
N ARG A 316 4.92 39.46 30.79
CA ARG A 316 4.87 38.15 31.43
C ARG A 316 5.43 37.03 30.55
N LEU A 317 5.28 37.11 29.22
CA LEU A 317 5.92 36.19 28.30
C LEU A 317 7.45 36.32 28.35
N SER A 318 7.99 37.55 28.33
CA SER A 318 9.43 37.78 28.42
C SER A 318 10.02 37.28 29.75
N GLU A 319 9.32 37.46 30.87
CA GLU A 319 9.70 36.86 32.17
C GLU A 319 9.75 35.32 32.15
N LEU A 320 8.84 34.67 31.43
CA LEU A 320 8.81 33.22 31.31
C LEU A 320 9.90 32.70 30.36
N GLU A 321 10.24 33.46 29.31
CA GLU A 321 11.33 33.16 28.39
C GLU A 321 12.70 33.19 29.10
N THR A 322 12.98 34.22 29.92
CA THR A 322 14.23 34.28 30.69
C THR A 322 14.34 33.16 31.71
N GLN A 323 13.25 32.83 32.42
CA GLN A 323 13.21 31.68 33.33
C GLN A 323 13.43 30.35 32.61
N ASN A 324 12.93 30.18 31.39
CA ASN A 324 13.15 28.97 30.60
C ASN A 324 14.63 28.80 30.24
N GLU A 325 15.29 29.90 29.84
CA GLU A 325 16.71 29.88 29.46
C GLU A 325 17.62 29.60 30.66
N GLU A 326 17.33 30.17 31.84
CA GLU A 326 18.01 29.81 33.08
C GLU A 326 17.89 28.31 33.41
N LEU A 327 16.71 27.70 33.19
CA LEU A 327 16.48 26.28 33.45
C LEU A 327 17.23 25.39 32.43
N ARG A 328 17.32 25.81 31.17
CA ARG A 328 18.13 25.11 30.13
C ARG A 328 19.60 25.11 30.49
N GLU A 329 20.15 26.25 30.91
CA GLU A 329 21.54 26.35 31.34
C GLU A 329 21.83 25.48 32.58
N LYS A 330 20.91 25.47 33.57
CA LYS A 330 21.00 24.56 34.72
C LYS A 330 20.99 23.08 34.30
N ASN A 331 20.13 22.68 33.36
CA ASN A 331 20.12 21.32 32.81
C ASN A 331 21.44 20.96 32.09
N ARG A 332 21.95 21.85 31.23
CA ARG A 332 23.24 21.66 30.54
C ARG A 332 24.40 21.43 31.52
N GLN A 333 24.41 22.16 32.64
CA GLN A 333 25.39 21.97 33.71
C GLN A 333 25.24 20.62 34.45
N LEU A 334 24.01 20.13 34.62
CA LEU A 334 23.75 18.81 35.22
C LEU A 334 24.17 17.67 34.27
N GLU A 335 23.86 17.77 32.98
CA GLU A 335 24.30 16.81 31.95
C GLU A 335 25.83 16.70 31.89
N GLN A 336 26.54 17.83 31.96
CA GLN A 336 28.01 17.84 32.03
C GLN A 336 28.56 17.12 33.27
N LYS A 337 27.92 17.32 34.44
CA LYS A 337 28.29 16.62 35.69
C LYS A 337 28.01 15.12 35.62
N LEU A 338 26.92 14.71 34.98
CA LEU A 338 26.63 13.30 34.73
C LEU A 338 27.67 12.67 33.79
N ALA A 339 28.03 13.35 32.71
CA ALA A 339 29.04 12.88 31.77
C ALA A 339 30.45 12.76 32.37
N THR A 340 30.86 13.65 33.27
CA THR A 340 32.14 13.52 33.99
C THR A 340 32.10 12.37 35.01
N MET A 341 30.99 12.22 35.73
CA MET A 341 30.81 11.11 36.68
C MET A 341 30.77 9.74 35.97
N GLN A 342 30.17 9.65 34.78
CA GLN A 342 30.16 8.43 33.97
C GLN A 342 31.57 8.04 33.49
N LYS A 343 32.41 9.01 33.08
CA LYS A 343 33.82 8.73 32.75
C LYS A 343 34.62 8.22 33.95
N LEU A 344 34.37 8.78 35.14
CA LEU A 344 35.01 8.33 36.38
C LEU A 344 34.59 6.89 36.73
N MET A 345 33.29 6.58 36.60
CA MET A 345 32.74 5.22 36.76
C MET A 345 33.42 4.22 35.80
N SER A 346 33.58 4.55 34.52
CA SER A 346 34.28 3.68 33.56
C SER A 346 35.73 3.41 33.98
N SER A 347 36.49 4.46 34.37
CA SER A 347 37.89 4.28 34.81
C SER A 347 38.00 3.47 36.11
N HIS A 348 37.01 3.57 37.02
CA HIS A 348 36.95 2.72 38.20
C HIS A 348 36.65 1.26 37.83
N SER A 349 35.78 1.03 36.84
CA SER A 349 35.47 -0.32 36.33
C SER A 349 36.67 -0.98 35.66
N GLU A 350 37.46 -0.23 34.89
CA GLU A 350 38.71 -0.72 34.26
C GLU A 350 39.71 -1.18 35.34
N LYS A 351 39.96 -0.35 36.36
CA LYS A 351 40.86 -0.70 37.47
C LYS A 351 40.38 -1.89 38.30
N LEU A 352 39.07 -2.04 38.49
CA LEU A 352 38.50 -3.22 39.15
C LEU A 352 38.75 -4.49 38.33
N LEU A 353 38.66 -4.42 36.99
CA LEU A 353 38.97 -5.54 36.11
C LEU A 353 40.47 -5.90 36.14
N GLU A 354 41.37 -4.91 36.14
CA GLU A 354 42.81 -5.13 36.32
C GLU A 354 43.11 -5.86 37.64
N LEU A 355 42.55 -5.37 38.76
CA LEU A 355 42.68 -6.00 40.07
C LEU A 355 42.09 -7.43 40.12
N GLU A 356 40.98 -7.69 39.42
CA GLU A 356 40.44 -9.05 39.29
C GLU A 356 41.38 -9.98 38.52
N LEU A 357 42.03 -9.50 37.47
CA LEU A 357 43.00 -10.28 36.68
C LEU A 357 44.27 -10.57 37.48
N GLU A 358 44.80 -9.59 38.23
CA GLU A 358 45.91 -9.80 39.17
C GLU A 358 45.55 -10.83 40.25
N LEU A 359 44.35 -10.74 40.84
CA LEU A 359 43.84 -11.71 41.80
C LEU A 359 43.70 -13.12 41.21
N ARG A 360 43.33 -13.26 39.93
CA ARG A 360 43.32 -14.56 39.23
C ARG A 360 44.74 -15.10 39.05
N SER A 361 45.70 -14.27 38.64
CA SER A 361 47.11 -14.66 38.53
C SER A 361 47.69 -15.13 39.86
N LEU A 362 47.38 -14.44 40.97
CA LEU A 362 47.81 -14.81 42.31
C LEU A 362 47.15 -16.13 42.79
N ARG A 363 45.90 -16.41 42.38
CA ARG A 363 45.24 -17.70 42.67
C ARG A 363 45.90 -18.86 41.93
N LEU A 364 46.23 -18.68 40.64
CA LEU A 364 46.96 -19.68 39.85
C LEU A 364 48.34 -19.95 40.44
N LEU A 365 49.11 -18.90 40.79
CA LEU A 365 50.41 -19.06 41.44
C LEU A 365 50.29 -19.78 42.80
N ARG A 366 49.24 -19.48 43.58
CA ARG A 366 48.94 -20.21 44.81
C ARG A 366 48.66 -21.69 44.53
N GLU A 367 47.91 -22.02 43.49
CA GLU A 367 47.63 -23.41 43.09
C GLU A 367 48.89 -24.13 42.58
N GLU A 368 49.79 -23.44 41.86
CA GLU A 368 51.11 -23.98 41.52
C GLU A 368 51.96 -24.25 42.77
N MET A 369 51.98 -23.34 43.75
CA MET A 369 52.67 -23.58 45.02
C MET A 369 52.03 -24.71 45.84
N GLU A 370 50.71 -24.84 45.82
CA GLU A 370 49.96 -25.93 46.44
C GLU A 370 50.30 -27.27 45.79
N ASN A 371 50.34 -27.30 44.45
CA ASN A 371 50.73 -28.46 43.65
C ASN A 371 52.19 -28.82 43.86
N LEU A 372 53.12 -27.87 43.86
CA LEU A 372 54.54 -28.08 44.17
C LEU A 372 54.70 -28.65 45.58
N ARG A 373 54.04 -28.07 46.59
CA ARG A 373 54.01 -28.63 47.95
C ARG A 373 53.45 -30.04 47.96
N GLY A 374 52.38 -30.30 47.20
CA GLY A 374 51.80 -31.63 47.00
C GLY A 374 52.77 -32.61 46.36
N THR A 375 53.53 -32.22 45.33
CA THR A 375 54.56 -33.07 44.71
C THR A 375 55.72 -33.33 45.66
N LEU A 376 56.10 -32.35 46.49
CA LEU A 376 57.19 -32.48 47.45
C LEU A 376 56.79 -33.40 48.61
N GLU A 377 55.54 -33.31 49.07
CA GLU A 377 54.93 -34.23 50.03
C GLU A 377 54.66 -35.62 49.41
N ASN A 378 54.40 -35.70 48.10
CA ASN A 378 54.28 -36.97 47.37
C ASN A 378 55.66 -37.62 47.13
N VAL A 379 56.73 -36.85 46.91
CA VAL A 379 58.11 -37.35 46.89
C VAL A 379 58.53 -37.81 48.28
N ARG A 380 58.17 -37.07 49.33
CA ARG A 380 58.39 -37.45 50.73
C ARG A 380 57.63 -38.72 51.11
N THR A 381 56.34 -38.81 50.80
CA THR A 381 55.55 -40.02 51.07
C THR A 381 55.91 -41.17 50.13
N ARG A 382 56.44 -40.93 48.92
CA ARG A 382 57.05 -41.98 48.07
C ARG A 382 58.40 -42.45 48.59
N LEU A 383 59.19 -41.60 49.26
CA LEU A 383 60.35 -42.05 50.04
C LEU A 383 59.87 -42.95 51.19
N SER A 384 58.90 -42.51 51.98
CA SER A 384 58.30 -43.34 53.05
C SER A 384 57.53 -44.57 52.56
N ALA A 385 57.03 -44.59 51.32
CA ALA A 385 56.35 -45.73 50.70
C ALA A 385 57.29 -46.62 49.86
N LEU A 386 58.53 -46.18 49.63
CA LEU A 386 59.64 -47.07 49.26
C LEU A 386 60.21 -47.76 50.51
N GLU A 387 60.03 -47.16 51.70
CA GLU A 387 60.26 -47.83 52.99
C GLU A 387 59.11 -48.81 53.36
N GLN A 388 57.85 -48.52 52.98
CA GLN A 388 56.69 -49.43 53.16
C GLN A 388 55.72 -49.38 51.96
N GLY A 389 55.74 -50.40 51.09
CA GLY A 389 55.09 -50.36 49.77
C GLY A 389 53.55 -50.53 49.74
N GLY A 390 52.90 -50.03 48.67
CA GLY A 390 51.55 -50.48 48.28
C GLY A 390 50.60 -49.51 47.54
N ARG A 391 50.71 -49.46 46.20
CA ARG A 391 49.63 -49.29 45.18
C ARG A 391 48.50 -48.22 45.26
N CYS A 392 48.33 -47.55 44.10
CA CYS A 392 47.07 -47.05 43.48
C CYS A 392 46.36 -45.82 44.13
N GLY A 393 45.64 -44.98 43.37
CA GLY A 393 45.28 -45.03 41.94
C GLY A 393 44.86 -43.66 41.38
N ALA A 394 44.49 -43.62 40.10
CA ALA A 394 44.17 -42.38 39.36
C ALA A 394 42.69 -42.33 38.91
N GLY A 395 42.16 -41.11 38.74
CA GLY A 395 40.88 -40.90 38.04
C GLY A 395 40.24 -39.54 38.27
N SER A 396 40.52 -38.55 37.41
CA SER A 396 39.63 -37.38 37.17
C SER A 396 40.08 -36.57 35.94
N THR A 397 40.00 -37.16 34.73
CA THR A 397 40.39 -36.48 33.47
C THR A 397 39.23 -36.37 32.47
N HIS A 398 38.13 -37.09 32.70
CA HIS A 398 37.03 -37.21 31.74
C HIS A 398 35.94 -36.12 31.90
N THR A 399 35.95 -35.39 33.02
CA THR A 399 34.99 -34.32 33.36
C THR A 399 35.39 -32.97 32.77
N LEU A 400 36.68 -32.66 32.74
CA LEU A 400 37.19 -31.34 32.34
C LEU A 400 36.95 -31.07 30.84
N ALA A 401 37.28 -32.04 29.97
CA ALA A 401 36.98 -31.97 28.54
C ALA A 401 35.46 -31.85 28.23
N SER A 402 34.61 -32.45 29.07
CA SER A 402 33.15 -32.30 28.96
C SER A 402 32.70 -30.89 29.32
N LEU A 403 33.30 -30.27 30.33
CA LEU A 403 33.03 -28.90 30.75
C LEU A 403 33.53 -27.87 29.72
N GLU A 404 34.72 -28.08 29.16
CA GLU A 404 35.25 -27.26 28.05
C GLU A 404 34.32 -27.30 26.83
N THR A 405 33.84 -28.50 26.47
CA THR A 405 32.86 -28.67 25.37
C THR A 405 31.51 -28.02 25.69
N GLN A 406 31.07 -27.96 26.95
CA GLN A 406 29.87 -27.23 27.35
C GLN A 406 30.08 -25.71 27.35
N LEU A 407 31.24 -25.22 27.79
CA LEU A 407 31.58 -23.80 27.77
C LEU A 407 31.64 -23.25 26.34
N SER A 408 32.29 -23.96 25.42
CA SER A 408 32.30 -23.59 23.99
C SER A 408 30.88 -23.53 23.39
N ARG A 409 30.00 -24.50 23.72
CA ARG A 409 28.60 -24.47 23.28
C ARG A 409 27.79 -23.32 23.90
N HIS A 410 28.11 -22.89 25.12
CA HIS A 410 27.49 -21.74 25.75
C HIS A 410 27.98 -20.42 25.12
N ASP A 411 29.25 -20.34 24.73
CA ASP A 411 29.83 -19.17 24.05
C ASP A 411 29.23 -18.96 22.65
N ASP A 412 29.10 -20.03 21.87
CA ASP A 412 28.35 -20.04 20.60
C ASP A 412 26.89 -19.57 20.79
N MET A 413 26.24 -20.05 21.85
CA MET A 413 24.85 -19.71 22.18
C MET A 413 24.70 -18.25 22.60
N LEU A 414 25.63 -17.73 23.40
CA LEU A 414 25.67 -16.31 23.80
C LEU A 414 25.87 -15.41 22.59
N SER A 415 26.76 -15.78 21.66
CA SER A 415 26.98 -15.05 20.40
C SER A 415 25.70 -14.98 19.55
N VAL A 416 24.96 -16.09 19.44
CA VAL A 416 23.65 -16.13 18.75
C VAL A 416 22.59 -15.28 19.49
N HIS A 417 22.63 -15.26 20.83
CA HIS A 417 21.74 -14.41 21.63
C HIS A 417 22.06 -12.92 21.48
N GLU A 418 23.33 -12.53 21.41
CA GLU A 418 23.74 -11.13 21.18
C GLU A 418 23.20 -10.61 19.84
N ILE A 419 23.36 -11.40 18.77
CA ILE A 419 22.80 -11.09 17.44
C ILE A 419 21.26 -10.95 17.50
N ARG A 420 20.57 -11.85 18.21
CA ARG A 420 19.11 -11.78 18.39
C ARG A 420 18.66 -10.59 19.22
N LEU A 421 19.42 -10.20 20.24
CA LEU A 421 19.14 -9.01 21.05
C LEU A 421 19.27 -7.75 20.20
N ALA A 422 20.31 -7.64 19.35
CA ALA A 422 20.48 -6.53 18.42
C ALA A 422 19.35 -6.44 17.37
N ASP A 423 18.93 -7.56 16.77
CA ASP A 423 17.80 -7.61 15.84
C ASP A 423 16.47 -7.25 16.54
N MET A 424 16.28 -7.71 17.78
CA MET A 424 15.09 -7.40 18.57
C MET A 424 15.05 -5.94 19.01
N ASP A 425 16.19 -5.33 19.36
CA ASP A 425 16.29 -3.90 19.71
C ASP A 425 15.97 -3.01 18.50
N LEU A 426 16.51 -3.35 17.31
CA LEU A 426 16.15 -2.70 16.05
C LEU A 426 14.65 -2.84 15.76
N ARG A 427 14.06 -4.01 16.01
CA ARG A 427 12.62 -4.25 15.85
C ARG A 427 11.79 -3.45 16.84
N PHE A 428 12.22 -3.30 18.09
CA PHE A 428 11.57 -2.44 19.08
C PHE A 428 11.59 -0.97 18.63
N GLN A 429 12.75 -0.47 18.21
CA GLN A 429 12.88 0.91 17.71
C GLN A 429 11.97 1.21 16.51
N VAL A 430 11.79 0.23 15.60
CA VAL A 430 10.82 0.32 14.50
C VAL A 430 9.37 0.33 15.01
N LEU A 431 9.02 -0.50 15.99
CA LEU A 431 7.67 -0.56 16.56
C LEU A 431 7.29 0.70 17.34
N GLU A 432 8.21 1.24 18.15
CA GLU A 432 8.01 2.48 18.93
C GLU A 432 7.78 3.72 18.04
N THR A 433 8.28 3.69 16.81
CA THR A 433 8.21 4.82 15.87
C THR A 433 7.24 4.60 14.70
N SER A 434 6.62 3.42 14.62
CA SER A 434 5.60 3.08 13.62
C SER A 434 4.29 3.81 13.89
N SER A 435 3.69 4.35 12.82
CA SER A 435 2.39 5.02 12.88
C SER A 435 1.35 4.29 12.01
N TYR A 436 0.08 4.33 12.43
CA TYR A 436 -1.03 3.57 11.80
C TYR A 436 -2.20 4.46 11.38
N ASN A 437 -2.01 5.78 11.25
CA ASN A 437 -3.06 6.75 10.86
C ASN A 437 -2.75 7.47 9.53
N GLY A 438 -1.79 6.97 8.75
CA GLY A 438 -1.31 7.63 7.54
C GLY A 438 -0.28 8.75 7.77
N THR A 439 0.04 9.10 9.02
CA THR A 439 0.98 10.19 9.33
C THR A 439 2.34 9.68 9.75
N LEU A 440 3.39 10.04 9.01
CA LEU A 440 4.79 9.83 9.41
C LEU A 440 5.35 11.08 10.10
N ILE A 441 6.14 10.88 11.16
CA ILE A 441 7.05 11.89 11.72
C ILE A 441 8.45 11.28 11.72
N TRP A 442 9.34 11.79 10.85
CA TRP A 442 10.71 11.29 10.74
C TRP A 442 11.73 12.33 11.15
N LYS A 443 12.50 12.06 12.22
CA LYS A 443 13.52 12.93 12.80
C LYS A 443 14.93 12.52 12.36
N ILE A 444 15.59 13.34 11.55
CA ILE A 444 16.95 13.09 11.05
C ILE A 444 18.01 13.78 11.92
N ARG A 445 18.60 13.01 12.84
CA ARG A 445 19.72 13.46 13.71
C ARG A 445 21.05 13.55 12.96
N ASP A 446 21.98 14.36 13.46
CA ASP A 446 23.34 14.54 12.94
C ASP A 446 23.43 14.99 11.46
N TYR A 447 22.52 15.87 11.03
CA TYR A 447 22.42 16.32 9.63
C TYR A 447 23.78 16.69 9.00
N LYS A 448 24.64 17.43 9.72
CA LYS A 448 25.97 17.84 9.24
C LYS A 448 26.85 16.64 8.86
N ARG A 449 26.91 15.60 9.70
CA ARG A 449 27.65 14.35 9.45
C ARG A 449 27.03 13.58 8.29
N ARG A 450 25.72 13.33 8.34
CA ARG A 450 25.02 12.55 7.29
C ARG A 450 25.08 13.23 5.91
N LYS A 451 25.06 14.56 5.86
CA LYS A 451 25.26 15.33 4.61
C LYS A 451 26.69 15.18 4.09
N GLN A 452 27.70 15.25 4.96
CA GLN A 452 29.10 15.00 4.56
C GLN A 452 29.29 13.57 4.02
N GLU A 453 28.66 12.57 4.63
CA GLU A 453 28.66 11.18 4.12
C GLU A 453 27.97 11.05 2.74
N ALA A 454 26.88 11.79 2.51
CA ALA A 454 26.20 11.83 1.21
C ALA A 454 27.01 12.56 0.13
N VAL A 455 27.72 13.64 0.49
CA VAL A 455 28.66 14.36 -0.40
C VAL A 455 29.87 13.47 -0.73
N ALA A 456 30.40 12.75 0.25
CA ALA A 456 31.51 11.80 0.08
C ALA A 456 31.09 10.47 -0.59
N GLY A 457 29.83 10.29 -0.97
CA GLY A 457 29.32 9.09 -1.64
C GLY A 457 29.20 7.84 -0.76
N LYS A 458 29.45 7.95 0.56
CA LYS A 458 29.34 6.82 1.50
C LYS A 458 27.89 6.39 1.72
N THR A 459 27.01 7.36 1.93
CA THR A 459 25.60 7.13 2.28
C THR A 459 24.71 8.07 1.46
N LEU A 460 24.36 7.68 0.23
CA LEU A 460 23.67 8.55 -0.73
C LEU A 460 22.26 8.97 -0.29
N SER A 461 21.52 8.05 0.36
CA SER A 461 20.14 8.27 0.78
C SER A 461 19.84 7.57 2.10
N LEU A 462 18.87 8.10 2.84
CA LEU A 462 18.33 7.49 4.07
C LEU A 462 16.87 7.08 3.84
N TYR A 463 16.40 6.10 4.60
CA TYR A 463 14.98 5.72 4.69
C TYR A 463 14.44 6.05 6.09
N SER A 464 13.16 6.38 6.17
CA SER A 464 12.43 6.49 7.44
C SER A 464 12.08 5.11 8.00
N GLN A 465 11.58 5.09 9.23
CA GLN A 465 10.80 3.96 9.70
C GLN A 465 9.54 3.76 8.83
N PRO A 466 9.00 2.54 8.73
CA PRO A 466 7.71 2.30 8.08
C PRO A 466 6.55 2.99 8.81
N PHE A 467 5.53 3.38 8.05
CA PHE A 467 4.24 3.85 8.56
C PHE A 467 3.12 3.29 7.70
N TYR A 468 1.91 3.28 8.25
CA TYR A 468 0.75 2.61 7.68
C TYR A 468 -0.46 3.55 7.61
N THR A 469 -1.32 3.36 6.61
CA THR A 469 -2.60 4.08 6.49
C THR A 469 -3.66 3.63 7.50
N GLY A 470 -3.41 2.53 8.23
CA GLY A 470 -4.33 1.84 9.14
C GLY A 470 -3.63 0.62 9.73
N TYR A 471 -4.18 0.01 10.79
CA TYR A 471 -3.64 -1.24 11.37
C TYR A 471 -3.47 -2.37 10.34
N PHE A 472 -4.36 -2.41 9.34
CA PHE A 472 -4.36 -3.37 8.24
C PHE A 472 -4.19 -2.67 6.87
N GLY A 473 -3.56 -1.49 6.87
CA GLY A 473 -3.42 -0.59 5.72
C GLY A 473 -2.15 -0.80 4.88
N TYR A 474 -1.92 0.10 3.92
CA TYR A 474 -0.71 0.09 3.08
C TYR A 474 0.52 0.34 3.94
N LYS A 475 1.62 -0.38 3.67
CA LYS A 475 2.93 -0.11 4.28
C LYS A 475 3.73 0.86 3.40
N MET A 476 4.28 1.90 4.01
CA MET A 476 4.95 3.00 3.30
C MET A 476 6.20 3.44 4.07
N CYS A 477 7.15 4.09 3.40
CA CYS A 477 8.23 4.84 4.04
C CYS A 477 8.60 6.08 3.21
N ALA A 478 9.37 6.99 3.80
CA ALA A 478 10.00 8.10 3.10
C ALA A 478 11.47 7.77 2.80
N ARG A 479 11.99 8.30 1.70
CA ARG A 479 13.41 8.24 1.33
C ARG A 479 13.93 9.64 1.04
N VAL A 480 15.08 10.02 1.59
CA VAL A 480 15.67 11.35 1.40
C VAL A 480 17.11 11.28 0.90
N TYR A 481 17.49 12.22 0.05
CA TYR A 481 18.85 12.46 -0.39
C TYR A 481 19.30 13.83 0.11
N LEU A 482 20.13 13.85 1.16
CA LEU A 482 20.61 15.08 1.83
C LEU A 482 21.54 15.93 0.95
N ASN A 483 22.02 15.35 -0.15
CA ASN A 483 22.84 15.99 -1.18
C ASN A 483 22.13 15.97 -2.57
N GLY A 484 20.81 15.81 -2.58
CA GLY A 484 19.97 15.81 -3.78
C GLY A 484 20.11 14.55 -4.66
N ASP A 485 19.11 14.32 -5.50
CA ASP A 485 19.09 13.27 -6.53
C ASP A 485 18.65 13.85 -7.89
N GLY A 486 18.93 13.13 -8.98
CA GLY A 486 18.57 13.55 -10.34
C GLY A 486 19.09 14.96 -10.68
N MET A 487 18.17 15.84 -11.11
CA MET A 487 18.49 17.23 -11.50
C MET A 487 18.85 18.14 -10.30
N GLY A 488 18.39 17.80 -9.08
CA GLY A 488 18.68 18.54 -7.85
C GLY A 488 20.00 18.16 -7.17
N LYS A 489 20.74 17.19 -7.72
CA LYS A 489 21.97 16.66 -7.13
C LYS A 489 23.01 17.75 -6.84
N GLY A 490 23.54 17.76 -5.63
CA GLY A 490 24.51 18.74 -5.11
C GLY A 490 23.94 20.13 -4.76
N THR A 491 22.68 20.42 -5.10
CA THR A 491 22.09 21.77 -5.00
C THR A 491 20.80 21.84 -4.17
N HIS A 492 20.09 20.73 -4.04
CA HIS A 492 18.81 20.60 -3.35
C HIS A 492 18.86 19.48 -2.30
N LEU A 493 17.85 19.44 -1.43
CA LEU A 493 17.47 18.22 -0.72
C LEU A 493 16.27 17.62 -1.45
N SER A 494 16.36 16.35 -1.84
CA SER A 494 15.31 15.64 -2.57
C SER A 494 14.64 14.61 -1.65
N LEU A 495 13.32 14.73 -1.49
CA LEU A 495 12.50 13.86 -0.65
C LEU A 495 11.51 13.06 -1.51
N PHE A 496 11.37 11.77 -1.22
CA PHE A 496 10.56 10.81 -1.97
C PHE A 496 9.65 10.00 -1.05
N PHE A 497 8.45 9.71 -1.53
CA PHE A 497 7.54 8.72 -0.95
C PHE A 497 7.76 7.34 -1.57
N VAL A 498 7.74 6.29 -0.77
CA VAL A 498 8.00 4.90 -1.19
C VAL A 498 6.88 3.99 -0.67
N VAL A 499 6.25 3.26 -1.59
CA VAL A 499 5.33 2.16 -1.24
C VAL A 499 6.15 0.90 -0.97
N MET A 500 5.89 0.24 0.17
CA MET A 500 6.52 -1.01 0.59
C MET A 500 5.54 -2.17 0.48
N ARG A 501 6.05 -3.41 0.40
CA ARG A 501 5.22 -4.61 0.50
C ARG A 501 4.60 -4.73 1.90
N GLY A 502 3.28 -4.65 1.99
CA GLY A 502 2.51 -4.91 3.19
C GLY A 502 2.01 -6.35 3.27
N GLU A 503 1.77 -6.85 4.49
CA GLU A 503 1.16 -8.17 4.72
C GLU A 503 -0.27 -8.25 4.14
N TYR A 504 -0.95 -7.11 4.06
CA TYR A 504 -2.35 -6.99 3.62
C TYR A 504 -2.51 -6.52 2.16
N ASP A 505 -1.42 -6.47 1.38
CA ASP A 505 -1.43 -6.01 -0.03
C ASP A 505 -2.40 -6.78 -0.95
N ALA A 506 -2.82 -7.98 -0.53
CA ALA A 506 -3.82 -8.78 -1.24
C ALA A 506 -5.27 -8.30 -1.04
N LEU A 507 -5.54 -7.53 0.02
CA LEU A 507 -6.87 -7.01 0.38
C LEU A 507 -7.04 -5.52 0.01
N LEU A 508 -5.92 -4.82 -0.20
CA LEU A 508 -5.89 -3.38 -0.47
C LEU A 508 -6.06 -3.10 -1.98
N PRO A 509 -6.74 -1.99 -2.36
CA PRO A 509 -6.91 -1.64 -3.77
C PRO A 509 -5.60 -1.16 -4.40
N TRP A 510 -5.41 -1.43 -5.69
CA TRP A 510 -4.21 -1.02 -6.44
C TRP A 510 -4.58 -0.46 -7.82
N PRO A 511 -3.78 0.46 -8.39
CA PRO A 511 -2.60 1.12 -7.82
C PRO A 511 -2.96 2.07 -6.66
N PHE A 512 -1.98 2.35 -5.80
CA PHE A 512 -2.07 3.33 -4.72
C PHE A 512 -2.37 4.71 -5.32
N LYS A 513 -3.45 5.35 -4.84
CA LYS A 513 -4.07 6.54 -5.45
C LYS A 513 -4.37 7.67 -4.45
N GLN A 514 -3.96 7.50 -3.21
CA GLN A 514 -4.22 8.45 -2.13
C GLN A 514 -3.29 9.64 -2.27
N LYS A 515 -3.80 10.85 -2.02
CA LYS A 515 -2.98 12.07 -2.02
C LYS A 515 -1.88 11.93 -0.97
N VAL A 516 -0.66 12.32 -1.34
CA VAL A 516 0.51 12.30 -0.47
C VAL A 516 1.01 13.74 -0.31
N THR A 517 1.03 14.22 0.92
CA THR A 517 1.65 15.51 1.26
C THR A 517 3.02 15.24 1.87
N LEU A 518 4.08 15.87 1.35
CA LEU A 518 5.45 15.78 1.87
C LEU A 518 5.88 17.15 2.41
N MET A 519 6.25 17.23 3.69
CA MET A 519 6.63 18.50 4.34
C MET A 519 7.93 18.39 5.13
N LEU A 520 8.77 19.42 5.04
CA LEU A 520 9.91 19.71 5.91
C LEU A 520 9.49 20.77 6.94
N MET A 521 9.53 20.42 8.22
CA MET A 521 9.01 21.28 9.28
C MET A 521 10.02 22.35 9.72
N ASP A 522 9.68 23.62 9.52
CA ASP A 522 10.30 24.77 10.22
C ASP A 522 10.21 24.60 11.75
N GLN A 523 11.37 24.76 12.42
CA GLN A 523 11.52 24.70 13.88
C GLN A 523 11.67 26.10 14.51
N GLY A 524 11.79 27.14 13.69
CA GLY A 524 11.77 28.51 14.12
C GLY A 524 10.40 28.94 14.68
N PRO A 525 10.34 30.11 15.33
CA PRO A 525 9.11 30.63 15.94
C PRO A 525 7.99 30.88 14.92
N SER A 526 8.32 31.01 13.63
CA SER A 526 7.38 31.21 12.54
C SER A 526 6.59 29.97 12.10
N ARG A 527 7.10 28.75 12.37
CA ARG A 527 6.53 27.46 11.92
C ARG A 527 6.07 27.44 10.45
N LYS A 528 6.82 28.08 9.55
CA LYS A 528 6.57 28.12 8.11
C LYS A 528 7.09 26.85 7.44
N HIS A 529 6.41 25.73 7.68
CA HIS A 529 6.78 24.44 7.09
C HIS A 529 6.77 24.50 5.56
N LEU A 530 7.79 23.89 4.92
CA LEU A 530 7.93 23.83 3.46
C LEU A 530 7.39 22.49 2.98
N GLY A 531 6.39 22.47 2.11
CA GLY A 531 5.83 21.21 1.63
C GLY A 531 5.11 21.32 0.30
N ASP A 532 4.90 20.16 -0.30
CA ASP A 532 4.15 19.98 -1.54
C ASP A 532 3.25 18.73 -1.43
N ALA A 533 2.18 18.69 -2.21
CA ALA A 533 1.22 17.59 -2.21
C ALA A 533 0.91 17.13 -3.62
N PHE A 534 1.11 15.84 -3.88
CA PHE A 534 0.83 15.22 -5.17
C PHE A 534 -0.24 14.13 -5.05
N LYS A 535 -0.91 13.86 -6.17
CA LYS A 535 -1.76 12.68 -6.32
C LYS A 535 -1.04 11.64 -7.17
N PRO A 536 -0.84 10.41 -6.67
CA PRO A 536 -0.18 9.33 -7.43
C PRO A 536 -0.81 9.10 -8.80
N ASP A 537 0.02 9.03 -9.85
CA ASP A 537 -0.40 8.61 -11.19
C ASP A 537 -0.62 7.08 -11.21
N PRO A 538 -1.85 6.59 -11.52
CA PRO A 538 -2.14 5.17 -11.63
C PRO A 538 -1.24 4.40 -12.62
N ASN A 539 -0.69 5.08 -13.63
CA ASN A 539 0.15 4.44 -14.64
C ASN A 539 1.58 4.20 -14.14
N SER A 540 2.08 5.02 -13.22
CA SER A 540 3.45 4.93 -12.71
C SER A 540 3.71 3.60 -12.00
N SER A 541 4.88 3.01 -12.26
CA SER A 541 5.28 1.74 -11.63
C SER A 541 5.50 1.86 -10.12
N SER A 542 5.79 3.06 -9.60
CA SER A 542 6.08 3.28 -8.18
C SER A 542 4.87 3.04 -7.27
N PHE A 543 3.65 3.13 -7.81
CA PHE A 543 2.39 3.02 -7.07
C PHE A 543 1.60 1.75 -7.36
N ARG A 544 2.13 0.83 -8.19
CA ARG A 544 1.50 -0.48 -8.42
C ARG A 544 1.67 -1.39 -7.21
N ARG A 545 0.94 -2.51 -7.17
CA ARG A 545 1.10 -3.51 -6.10
C ARG A 545 2.57 -3.98 -6.01
N PRO A 546 3.21 -3.95 -4.84
CA PRO A 546 4.60 -4.36 -4.68
C PRO A 546 4.86 -5.81 -5.06
N LEU A 547 5.91 -6.02 -5.85
CA LEU A 547 6.47 -7.35 -6.18
C LEU A 547 7.74 -7.66 -5.39
N ALA A 548 8.48 -6.62 -5.00
CA ALA A 548 9.63 -6.65 -4.10
C ALA A 548 9.28 -5.91 -2.80
N GLU A 549 10.18 -5.90 -1.81
CA GLU A 549 9.96 -5.25 -0.52
C GLU A 549 9.68 -3.74 -0.61
N MET A 550 10.23 -3.07 -1.63
CA MET A 550 9.99 -1.65 -1.93
C MET A 550 9.80 -1.43 -3.44
N ASN A 551 8.86 -0.56 -3.81
CA ASN A 551 8.69 -0.12 -5.19
C ASN A 551 9.68 1.00 -5.54
N ILE A 552 10.91 0.63 -5.90
CA ILE A 552 11.94 1.58 -6.33
C ILE A 552 12.17 1.42 -7.84
N ARG A 553 11.97 2.51 -8.59
CA ARG A 553 12.52 2.67 -9.95
C ARG A 553 13.14 4.06 -10.09
N PRO A 554 14.36 4.20 -10.64
CA PRO A 554 14.95 5.52 -10.90
C PRO A 554 14.09 6.36 -11.85
N GLY A 555 13.99 7.67 -11.58
CA GLY A 555 13.54 8.68 -12.54
C GLY A 555 12.08 9.17 -12.49
N HIS A 556 11.16 8.49 -11.79
CA HIS A 556 9.72 8.88 -11.77
C HIS A 556 9.02 8.72 -10.40
N SER A 557 9.70 9.11 -9.33
CA SER A 557 9.05 9.37 -8.03
C SER A 557 9.06 10.87 -7.80
N CYS A 558 7.91 11.46 -7.40
CA CYS A 558 7.75 12.90 -7.25
C CYS A 558 8.84 13.52 -6.36
N ILE A 559 9.47 14.56 -6.89
CA ILE A 559 10.59 15.27 -6.28
C ILE A 559 10.05 16.54 -5.62
N VAL A 560 10.22 16.67 -4.30
CA VAL A 560 10.25 17.98 -3.65
C VAL A 560 11.72 18.37 -3.53
N ASP A 561 12.19 19.22 -4.45
CA ASP A 561 13.56 19.73 -4.48
C ASP A 561 13.59 21.09 -3.76
N LEU A 562 14.04 21.09 -2.49
CA LEU A 562 14.18 22.33 -1.70
C LEU A 562 15.58 22.90 -1.85
N SER A 563 15.67 24.14 -2.37
CA SER A 563 16.96 24.77 -2.68
C SER A 563 17.76 25.08 -1.40
N VAL A 564 19.05 24.71 -1.39
CA VAL A 564 19.87 24.74 -0.17
C VAL A 564 20.05 26.16 0.43
N LYS A 565 19.79 27.22 -0.33
CA LYS A 565 19.87 28.62 0.13
C LYS A 565 18.85 29.02 1.22
N GLN A 566 17.82 28.21 1.48
CA GLN A 566 16.80 28.48 2.50
C GLN A 566 16.94 27.63 3.78
N LEU A 567 17.93 26.73 3.86
CA LEU A 567 17.94 25.64 4.85
C LEU A 567 18.64 25.91 6.20
N ILE A 568 18.96 27.16 6.54
CA ILE A 568 19.66 27.48 7.81
C ILE A 568 18.70 27.37 9.01
N ASP A 569 17.46 27.83 8.88
CA ASP A 569 16.48 27.86 10.00
C ASP A 569 15.70 26.55 10.18
N TYR A 570 15.77 25.63 9.20
CA TYR A 570 14.96 24.39 9.16
C TYR A 570 15.65 23.17 9.79
N PHE A 571 16.96 23.24 10.10
CA PHE A 571 17.78 22.08 10.45
C PHE A 571 18.45 22.17 11.82
N CYS A 572 17.65 22.16 12.89
CA CYS A 572 18.10 21.69 14.21
C CYS A 572 17.86 20.18 14.40
N ASP A 573 16.72 19.66 13.93
CA ASP A 573 16.40 18.22 13.98
C ASP A 573 15.34 17.89 12.91
N GLY A 574 15.76 17.78 11.65
CA GLY A 574 14.84 17.80 10.50
C GLY A 574 13.68 16.81 10.65
N GLN A 575 12.47 17.35 10.80
CA GLN A 575 11.22 16.59 10.90
C GLN A 575 10.56 16.58 9.52
N VAL A 576 10.35 15.39 8.98
CA VAL A 576 9.52 15.19 7.79
C VAL A 576 8.15 14.71 8.24
N THR A 577 7.10 15.42 7.81
CA THR A 577 5.71 14.98 7.94
C THR A 577 5.22 14.48 6.59
N VAL A 578 4.76 13.23 6.57
CA VAL A 578 3.95 12.71 5.45
C VAL A 578 2.53 12.58 5.98
N ASP A 579 1.56 13.19 5.29
CA ASP A 579 0.17 13.20 5.71
C ASP A 579 -0.73 12.61 4.61
N THR A 580 -1.52 11.59 4.98
CA THR A 580 -2.55 10.96 4.15
C THR A 580 -3.94 10.97 4.82
N SER A 581 -4.21 11.92 5.72
CA SER A 581 -5.45 12.01 6.52
C SER A 581 -6.75 12.26 5.73
N ASP A 582 -6.68 12.45 4.41
CA ASP A 582 -7.82 12.39 3.47
C ASP A 582 -8.41 10.95 3.31
N LEU A 583 -8.16 10.05 4.26
CA LEU A 583 -8.70 8.69 4.31
C LEU A 583 -10.01 8.67 5.10
N PRO A 584 -11.12 8.15 4.55
CA PRO A 584 -12.17 7.61 5.41
C PRO A 584 -11.61 6.40 6.17
N ASP A 585 -11.97 6.27 7.45
CA ASP A 585 -11.86 4.99 8.16
C ASP A 585 -12.66 3.90 7.40
N PRO A 586 -12.22 2.63 7.46
CA PRO A 586 -12.83 1.51 6.72
C PRO A 586 -14.27 1.17 7.14
#